data_AF-A0A2D8XM68-F1
#
_entry.id   AF-A0A2D8XM68-F1
#
_cell.length_a   1.000
_cell.length_b   1.000
_cell.length_c   1.000
_cell.angle_alpha   90.00
_cell.angle_beta   90.00
_cell.angle_gamma   90.00
#
_symmetry.space_group_name_H-M   'P 1'
#
loop_
_entity.id
_entity.type
_entity.pdbx_description
1 polymer ?
#
loop_
_entity_poly.entity_id
_entity_poly.type
_entity_poly.pdbx_seq_one_letter_code
_entity_poly.pdbx_strand_id
1 'polypeptide(L)'
;MFKGSGSITKYFENTNNEVISLDIVPKYLPTICCDIMEWDYKEYPVGHFDIIWASPECKIFSMLQNTHIGRKWKDKEELQTQRDIHSKFIKKTIEIIRYFKPTDYFIENPLYSKIWDYVDDDYKKDFVIADYCYFGYRYKKPTKILTNKKLENKRCSCKKHDMRIGVSPYGKMINATNIKFDNTTLMERYSIPLFLLDYLFN
;
A
#
# COMPACT_ATOMS: atom_id res chain seq x y z
N MET A 1 -5.96 8.49 -0.58
CA MET A 1 -5.24 8.76 0.68
C MET A 1 -3.87 8.10 0.66
N PHE A 2 -2.87 8.72 1.30
CA PHE A 2 -1.46 8.29 1.26
C PHE A 2 -0.93 8.25 -0.19
N LYS A 3 -1.04 9.39 -0.89
CA LYS A 3 -0.76 9.55 -2.33
C LYS A 3 0.57 8.95 -2.77
N GLY A 4 1.63 9.16 -2.00
CA GLY A 4 2.99 8.79 -2.36
C GLY A 4 3.36 9.27 -3.78
N SER A 5 3.96 8.39 -4.58
CA SER A 5 4.40 8.68 -5.95
C SER A 5 3.27 9.03 -6.95
N GLY A 6 2.00 8.98 -6.52
CA GLY A 6 0.85 9.43 -7.32
C GLY A 6 0.39 8.42 -8.37
N SER A 7 0.53 7.11 -8.14
CA SER A 7 0.11 6.09 -9.11
C SER A 7 -1.37 6.22 -9.51
N ILE A 8 -2.25 6.49 -8.53
CA ILE A 8 -3.69 6.68 -8.78
C ILE A 8 -3.97 7.98 -9.53
N THR A 9 -3.33 9.09 -9.15
CA THR A 9 -3.47 10.36 -9.87
C THR A 9 -3.04 10.22 -11.34
N LYS A 10 -1.93 9.54 -11.61
CA LYS A 10 -1.44 9.27 -12.97
C LYS A 10 -2.39 8.39 -13.78
N TYR A 11 -3.04 7.42 -13.14
CA TYR A 11 -4.03 6.56 -13.80
C TYR A 11 -5.20 7.37 -14.37
N PHE A 12 -5.69 8.34 -13.61
CA PHE A 12 -6.84 9.16 -13.97
C PHE A 12 -6.50 10.48 -14.69
N GLU A 13 -5.20 10.81 -14.86
CA GLU A 13 -4.73 12.11 -15.41
C GLU A 13 -5.31 12.45 -16.79
N ASN A 14 -5.59 11.45 -17.63
CA ASN A 14 -6.16 11.63 -18.98
C ASN A 14 -7.63 11.21 -19.07
N THR A 15 -8.35 11.23 -17.95
CA THR A 15 -9.78 10.91 -17.88
C THR A 15 -10.56 12.13 -17.43
N ASN A 16 -11.89 12.11 -17.59
CA ASN A 16 -12.76 13.17 -17.09
C ASN A 16 -13.04 13.04 -15.57
N ASN A 17 -12.30 12.19 -14.86
CA ASN A 17 -12.49 11.98 -13.42
C ASN A 17 -11.75 13.05 -12.62
N GLU A 18 -12.40 13.59 -11.58
CA GLU A 18 -11.77 14.45 -10.60
C GLU A 18 -10.97 13.61 -9.59
N VAL A 19 -9.74 14.03 -9.28
CA VAL A 19 -8.88 13.32 -8.32
C VAL A 19 -8.48 14.24 -7.17
N ILE A 20 -9.04 13.98 -5.99
CA ILE A 20 -8.60 14.58 -4.74
C ILE A 20 -7.62 13.63 -4.04
N SER A 21 -6.42 14.12 -3.77
CA SER A 21 -5.36 13.33 -3.17
C SER A 21 -4.91 13.90 -1.83
N LEU A 22 -4.68 13.01 -0.85
CA LEU A 22 -4.23 13.34 0.51
C LEU A 22 -2.87 12.71 0.78
N ASP A 23 -1.92 13.51 1.25
CA ASP A 23 -0.62 13.04 1.76
C ASP A 23 -0.02 14.06 2.72
N ILE A 24 0.79 13.60 3.68
CA ILE A 24 1.50 14.47 4.62
C ILE A 24 2.78 15.07 4.00
N VAL A 25 3.31 14.46 2.93
CA VAL A 25 4.59 14.84 2.32
C VAL A 25 4.37 15.81 1.16
N PRO A 26 4.76 17.10 1.28
CA PRO A 26 4.52 18.11 0.25
C PRO A 26 5.21 17.82 -1.09
N LYS A 27 6.34 17.09 -1.06
CA LYS A 27 7.08 16.67 -2.26
C LYS A 27 6.21 15.91 -3.26
N TYR A 28 5.17 15.22 -2.80
CA TYR A 28 4.28 14.47 -3.67
C TYR A 28 3.16 15.31 -4.28
N LEU A 29 3.07 16.61 -3.96
CA LEU A 29 2.07 17.55 -4.47
C LEU A 29 0.64 16.98 -4.37
N PRO A 30 0.16 16.62 -3.15
CA PRO A 30 -1.22 16.21 -2.96
C PRO A 30 -2.16 17.42 -3.06
N THR A 31 -3.43 17.17 -3.38
CA THR A 31 -4.50 18.18 -3.36
C THR A 31 -4.69 18.73 -1.94
N ILE A 32 -4.64 17.83 -0.95
CA ILE A 32 -4.73 18.11 0.48
C ILE A 32 -3.43 17.65 1.13
N CYS A 33 -2.66 18.59 1.66
CA CYS A 33 -1.33 18.33 2.23
C CYS A 33 -1.34 18.42 3.76
N CYS A 34 -1.76 17.35 4.44
CA CYS A 34 -1.76 17.27 5.91
C CYS A 34 -1.68 15.83 6.41
N ASP A 35 -1.50 15.65 7.72
CA ASP A 35 -1.68 14.34 8.36
C ASP A 35 -3.16 13.94 8.26
N ILE A 36 -3.43 12.68 7.88
CA ILE A 36 -4.79 12.12 7.86
C ILE A 36 -5.50 12.20 9.22
N MET A 37 -4.75 12.27 10.31
CA MET A 37 -5.28 12.46 11.66
C MET A 37 -5.79 13.89 11.91
N GLU A 38 -5.34 14.86 11.12
CA GLU A 38 -5.67 16.29 11.22
C GLU A 38 -6.63 16.76 10.13
N TRP A 39 -6.83 15.97 9.08
CA TRP A 39 -7.75 16.30 7.99
C TRP A 39 -9.21 16.32 8.46
N ASP A 40 -9.87 17.47 8.31
CA ASP A 40 -11.32 17.61 8.51
C ASP A 40 -12.10 17.11 7.27
N TYR A 41 -12.07 15.79 7.08
CA TYR A 41 -12.71 15.14 5.93
C TYR A 41 -14.23 15.40 5.84
N LYS A 42 -14.88 15.87 6.91
CA LYS A 42 -16.32 16.16 6.92
C LYS A 42 -16.68 17.48 6.21
N GLU A 43 -15.69 18.23 5.73
CA GLU A 43 -15.89 19.33 4.79
C GLU A 43 -16.57 18.86 3.49
N TYR A 44 -16.38 17.58 3.14
CA TYR A 44 -17.07 16.92 2.04
C TYR A 44 -18.29 16.14 2.55
N PRO A 45 -19.44 16.18 1.87
CA PRO A 45 -20.62 15.43 2.30
C PRO A 45 -20.46 13.91 2.10
N VAL A 46 -21.31 13.13 2.78
CA VAL A 46 -21.44 11.69 2.53
C VAL A 46 -21.79 11.45 1.06
N GLY A 47 -21.17 10.45 0.43
CA GLY A 47 -21.35 10.13 -0.98
C GLY A 47 -20.58 11.04 -1.94
N HIS A 48 -19.74 11.95 -1.45
CA HIS A 48 -18.96 12.84 -2.31
C HIS A 48 -17.94 12.10 -3.20
N PHE A 49 -17.36 11.01 -2.70
CA PHE A 49 -16.36 10.22 -3.44
C PHE A 49 -16.96 8.92 -3.96
N ASP A 50 -16.96 8.70 -5.27
CA ASP A 50 -17.35 7.42 -5.88
C ASP A 50 -16.34 6.31 -5.57
N ILE A 51 -15.05 6.64 -5.59
CA ILE A 51 -13.96 5.71 -5.37
C ILE A 51 -13.01 6.27 -4.31
N ILE A 52 -12.68 5.44 -3.30
CA ILE A 52 -11.63 5.75 -2.34
C ILE A 52 -10.48 4.74 -2.44
N TRP A 53 -9.30 5.22 -2.81
CA TRP A 53 -8.05 4.44 -2.72
C TRP A 53 -7.22 4.87 -1.51
N ALA A 54 -6.66 3.90 -0.78
CA ALA A 54 -5.73 4.12 0.31
C ALA A 54 -4.54 3.14 0.29
N SER A 55 -3.32 3.65 0.40
CA SER A 55 -2.10 2.84 0.59
C SER A 55 -1.37 3.24 1.88
N PRO A 56 -1.93 2.95 3.06
CA PRO A 56 -1.35 3.35 4.34
C PRO A 56 0.07 2.78 4.54
N GLU A 57 0.92 3.53 5.26
CA GLU A 57 2.32 3.18 5.52
C GLU A 57 2.47 1.76 6.08
N CYS A 58 3.37 0.98 5.48
CA CYS A 58 3.53 -0.44 5.78
C CYS A 58 4.81 -0.76 6.57
N LYS A 59 5.74 0.20 6.72
CA LYS A 59 7.09 -0.05 7.24
C LYS A 59 7.11 -0.72 8.62
N ILE A 60 6.31 -0.23 9.58
CA ILE A 60 6.25 -0.78 10.95
C ILE A 60 5.51 -2.13 11.01
N PHE A 61 4.59 -2.35 10.08
CA PHE A 61 3.80 -3.57 9.95
C PHE A 61 4.51 -4.67 9.15
N SER A 62 5.66 -4.37 8.54
CA SER A 62 6.45 -5.36 7.82
C SER A 62 6.92 -6.48 8.73
N MET A 63 6.81 -7.73 8.26
CA MET A 63 7.37 -8.89 8.95
C MET A 63 8.90 -8.83 9.08
N LEU A 64 9.57 -8.08 8.20
CA LEU A 64 11.01 -7.84 8.28
C LEU A 64 11.39 -7.03 9.54
N GLN A 65 10.46 -6.32 10.19
CA GLN A 65 10.77 -5.66 11.46
C GLN A 65 11.20 -6.64 12.55
N ASN A 66 10.77 -7.91 12.48
CA ASN A 66 11.21 -8.93 13.44
C ASN A 66 12.73 -9.20 13.36
N THR A 67 13.37 -8.98 12.20
CA THR A 67 14.84 -9.15 12.06
C THR A 67 15.62 -7.99 12.67
N HIS A 68 14.94 -6.92 13.10
CA HIS A 68 15.54 -5.78 13.79
C HIS A 68 15.40 -5.87 15.31
N ILE A 69 14.86 -6.97 15.86
CA ILE A 69 14.86 -7.24 17.30
C ILE A 69 16.31 -7.46 17.77
N GLY A 70 16.68 -6.86 18.89
CA GLY A 70 18.06 -6.76 19.39
C GLY A 70 18.93 -5.73 18.65
N ARG A 71 18.39 -4.99 17.68
CA ARG A 71 19.12 -3.92 16.94
C ARG A 71 18.42 -2.58 17.01
N LYS A 72 17.17 -2.54 16.52
CA LYS A 72 16.29 -1.36 16.56
C LYS A 72 15.27 -1.48 17.68
N TRP A 73 14.71 -2.67 17.83
CA TRP A 73 13.72 -2.98 18.86
C TRP A 73 14.40 -3.81 19.94
N LYS A 74 14.17 -3.48 21.20
CA LYS A 74 14.62 -4.23 22.37
C LYS A 74 14.12 -5.66 22.31
N ASP A 75 12.83 -5.84 22.07
CA ASP A 75 12.15 -7.13 22.06
C ASP A 75 10.91 -7.12 21.12
N LYS A 76 10.15 -8.21 21.14
CA LYS A 76 8.91 -8.34 20.35
C LYS A 76 7.79 -7.43 20.87
N GLU A 77 7.78 -7.14 22.16
CA GLU A 77 6.73 -6.36 22.83
C GLU A 77 6.85 -4.87 22.46
N GLU A 78 8.07 -4.34 22.40
CA GLU A 78 8.31 -2.98 21.93
C GLU A 78 7.86 -2.83 20.46
N LEU A 79 8.22 -3.76 19.59
CA LEU A 79 7.77 -3.75 18.19
C LEU A 79 6.23 -3.82 18.10
N GLN A 80 5.59 -4.64 18.94
CA GLN A 80 4.14 -4.74 18.99
C GLN A 80 3.49 -3.42 19.45
N THR A 81 4.01 -2.81 20.51
CA THR A 81 3.59 -1.48 21.00
C THR A 81 3.66 -0.44 19.88
N GLN A 82 4.75 -0.44 19.10
CA GLN A 82 4.89 0.48 17.97
C GLN A 82 3.86 0.23 16.87
N ARG A 83 3.53 -1.03 16.57
CA ARG A 83 2.45 -1.35 15.62
C ARG A 83 1.10 -0.87 16.15
N ASP A 84 0.83 -1.02 17.44
CA ASP A 84 -0.41 -0.58 18.07
C ASP A 84 -0.57 0.95 17.97
N ILE A 85 0.48 1.72 18.25
CA ILE A 85 0.50 3.18 18.10
C ILE A 85 0.21 3.59 16.65
N HIS A 86 0.83 2.92 15.68
CA HIS A 86 0.67 3.25 14.26
C HIS A 86 -0.64 2.70 13.67
N SER A 87 -1.35 1.81 14.37
CA SER A 87 -2.66 1.29 13.93
C SER A 87 -3.71 2.38 13.78
N LYS A 88 -3.51 3.54 14.42
CA LYS A 88 -4.39 4.71 14.28
C LYS A 88 -4.62 5.12 12.82
N PHE A 89 -3.63 4.96 11.94
CA PHE A 89 -3.75 5.38 10.54
C PHE A 89 -4.70 4.49 9.74
N ILE A 90 -4.63 3.16 9.91
CA ILE A 90 -5.58 2.25 9.25
C ILE A 90 -6.98 2.40 9.84
N LYS A 91 -7.10 2.58 11.17
CA LYS A 91 -8.38 2.85 11.82
C LYS A 91 -9.04 4.14 11.31
N LYS A 92 -8.27 5.22 11.18
CA LYS A 92 -8.72 6.48 10.60
C LYS A 92 -9.11 6.33 9.12
N THR A 93 -8.34 5.54 8.35
CA THR A 93 -8.68 5.22 6.96
C THR A 93 -10.06 4.55 6.85
N ILE A 94 -10.33 3.55 7.70
CA ILE A 94 -11.62 2.85 7.74
C ILE A 94 -12.74 3.79 8.19
N GLU A 95 -12.50 4.62 9.21
CA GLU A 95 -13.44 5.65 9.67
C GLU A 95 -13.86 6.59 8.53
N ILE A 96 -12.90 7.10 7.77
CA ILE A 96 -13.12 7.97 6.62
C ILE A 96 -13.96 7.27 5.55
N ILE A 97 -13.62 6.02 5.19
CA ILE A 97 -14.39 5.28 4.18
C ILE A 97 -15.81 5.00 4.68
N ARG A 98 -15.99 4.66 5.96
CA ARG A 98 -17.32 4.46 6.59
C ARG A 98 -18.18 5.73 6.51
N TYR A 99 -17.58 6.90 6.72
CA TYR A 99 -18.28 8.17 6.60
C TYR A 99 -18.74 8.41 5.16
N PHE A 100 -17.82 8.33 4.19
CA PHE A 100 -18.12 8.67 2.80
C PHE A 100 -19.00 7.66 2.09
N LYS A 101 -18.95 6.38 2.47
CA LYS A 101 -19.71 5.28 1.82
C LYS A 101 -19.53 5.29 0.28
N PRO A 102 -18.29 5.24 -0.23
CA PRO A 102 -18.06 5.26 -1.66
C PRO A 102 -18.67 4.03 -2.34
N THR A 103 -18.93 4.14 -3.64
CA THR A 103 -19.34 3.01 -4.49
C THR A 103 -18.30 1.89 -4.43
N ASP A 104 -17.03 2.23 -4.57
CA ASP A 104 -15.91 1.31 -4.43
C ASP A 104 -14.82 1.87 -3.50
N TYR A 105 -14.19 1.01 -2.72
CA TYR A 105 -12.97 1.36 -1.97
C TYR A 105 -11.88 0.31 -2.14
N PHE A 106 -10.64 0.74 -1.97
CA PHE A 106 -9.45 -0.11 -2.06
C PHE A 106 -8.45 0.31 -0.99
N ILE A 107 -8.10 -0.61 -0.09
CA ILE A 107 -6.97 -0.43 0.84
C ILE A 107 -5.88 -1.42 0.48
N GLU A 108 -4.74 -0.91 0.01
CA GLU A 108 -3.61 -1.71 -0.47
C GLU A 108 -2.49 -1.81 0.56
N ASN A 109 -1.97 -3.03 0.76
CA ASN A 109 -0.76 -3.29 1.53
C ASN A 109 -0.12 -4.62 1.11
N PRO A 110 1.16 -4.90 1.44
CA PRO A 110 1.75 -6.21 1.23
C PRO A 110 0.94 -7.35 1.87
N LEU A 111 0.93 -8.52 1.22
CA LEU A 111 0.11 -9.68 1.60
C LEU A 111 0.27 -10.11 3.07
N TYR A 112 1.51 -10.12 3.55
CA TYR A 112 1.88 -10.56 4.90
C TYR A 112 2.06 -9.42 5.90
N SER A 113 1.60 -8.21 5.57
CA SER A 113 1.66 -7.06 6.47
C SER A 113 0.86 -7.32 7.74
N LYS A 114 1.40 -6.89 8.89
CA LYS A 114 0.69 -6.93 10.18
C LYS A 114 -0.43 -5.90 10.29
N ILE A 115 -0.57 -5.00 9.32
CA ILE A 115 -1.65 -4.00 9.30
C ILE A 115 -3.03 -4.65 9.25
N TRP A 116 -3.13 -5.85 8.64
CA TRP A 116 -4.38 -6.60 8.49
C TRP A 116 -4.93 -7.15 9.81
N ASP A 117 -4.11 -7.15 10.87
CA ASP A 117 -4.51 -7.53 12.23
C ASP A 117 -5.26 -6.37 12.93
N TYR A 118 -5.28 -5.17 12.34
CA TYR A 118 -5.92 -3.96 12.88
C TYR A 118 -7.13 -3.47 12.07
N VAL A 119 -7.57 -4.27 11.10
CA VAL A 119 -8.82 -4.03 10.36
C VAL A 119 -9.95 -4.68 11.14
N ASP A 120 -10.99 -3.90 11.46
CA ASP A 120 -12.17 -4.38 12.17
C ASP A 120 -12.85 -5.53 11.41
N ASP A 121 -13.34 -6.54 12.13
CA ASP A 121 -13.90 -7.76 11.53
C ASP A 121 -15.14 -7.49 10.65
N ASP A 122 -15.94 -6.49 10.99
CA ASP A 122 -17.11 -6.06 10.19
C ASP A 122 -16.72 -5.45 8.85
N TYR A 123 -15.48 -4.96 8.73
CA TYR A 123 -14.92 -4.38 7.51
C TYR A 123 -14.08 -5.38 6.72
N LYS A 124 -13.69 -6.50 7.35
CA LYS A 124 -12.83 -7.54 6.78
C LYS A 124 -13.62 -8.54 5.91
N LYS A 125 -14.31 -8.04 4.89
CA LYS A 125 -15.22 -8.85 4.07
C LYS A 125 -14.51 -9.53 2.90
N ASP A 126 -14.01 -8.73 1.96
CA ASP A 126 -13.47 -9.24 0.71
C ASP A 126 -12.03 -8.76 0.51
N PHE A 127 -11.12 -9.71 0.41
CA PHE A 127 -9.74 -9.44 0.04
C PHE A 127 -9.45 -9.98 -1.35
N VAL A 128 -8.77 -9.15 -2.13
CA VAL A 128 -8.21 -9.51 -3.41
C VAL A 128 -6.71 -9.61 -3.25
N ILE A 129 -6.15 -10.74 -3.68
CA ILE A 129 -4.72 -10.97 -3.68
C ILE A 129 -4.20 -10.78 -5.10
N ALA A 130 -3.31 -9.82 -5.27
CA ALA A 130 -2.68 -9.48 -6.53
C ALA A 130 -1.15 -9.61 -6.39
N ASP A 131 -0.52 -10.40 -7.24
CA ASP A 131 0.94 -10.40 -7.36
C ASP A 131 1.33 -9.39 -8.47
N TYR A 132 2.05 -8.31 -8.15
CA TYR A 132 2.34 -7.25 -9.14
C TYR A 132 3.07 -7.76 -10.39
N CYS A 133 3.85 -8.83 -10.30
CA CYS A 133 4.49 -9.45 -11.45
C CYS A 133 3.50 -10.02 -12.48
N TYR A 134 2.29 -10.40 -12.05
CA TYR A 134 1.21 -10.76 -12.97
C TYR A 134 0.85 -9.58 -13.89
N PHE A 135 1.03 -8.36 -13.40
CA PHE A 135 0.70 -7.10 -14.08
C PHE A 135 1.94 -6.40 -14.65
N GLY A 136 2.98 -7.17 -15.02
CA GLY A 136 4.14 -6.67 -15.76
C GLY A 136 5.36 -6.26 -14.92
N TYR A 137 5.34 -6.40 -13.60
CA TYR A 137 6.53 -6.15 -12.78
C TYR A 137 7.55 -7.29 -12.88
N ARG A 138 8.85 -6.95 -12.89
CA ARG A 138 9.95 -7.93 -13.01
C ARG A 138 10.15 -8.81 -11.77
N TYR A 139 9.59 -8.40 -10.63
CA TYR A 139 9.77 -9.06 -9.35
C TYR A 139 8.42 -9.33 -8.70
N LYS A 140 8.38 -10.38 -7.87
CA LYS A 140 7.17 -10.75 -7.14
C LYS A 140 6.94 -9.80 -5.98
N LYS A 141 5.86 -9.02 -6.04
CA LYS A 141 5.34 -8.24 -4.90
C LYS A 141 3.93 -8.74 -4.61
N PRO A 142 3.78 -9.70 -3.67
CA PRO A 142 2.47 -10.18 -3.28
C PRO A 142 1.77 -9.12 -2.44
N THR A 143 0.64 -8.63 -2.94
CA THR A 143 -0.14 -7.55 -2.36
C THR A 143 -1.54 -8.06 -2.03
N LYS A 144 -2.09 -7.58 -0.93
CA LYS A 144 -3.47 -7.81 -0.51
C LYS A 144 -4.20 -6.47 -0.56
N ILE A 145 -5.41 -6.49 -1.11
CA ILE A 145 -6.25 -5.32 -1.30
C ILE A 145 -7.58 -5.62 -0.62
N LEU A 146 -7.95 -4.82 0.37
CA LEU A 146 -9.27 -4.85 0.98
C LEU A 146 -10.21 -3.97 0.16
N THR A 147 -11.32 -4.53 -0.31
CA THR A 147 -12.27 -3.83 -1.17
C THR A 147 -13.67 -4.39 -0.99
N ASN A 148 -14.70 -3.62 -1.36
CA ASN A 148 -16.08 -4.10 -1.50
C ASN A 148 -16.40 -4.64 -2.91
N LYS A 149 -15.46 -4.53 -3.86
CA LYS A 149 -15.63 -5.05 -5.22
C LYS A 149 -15.30 -6.54 -5.25
N LYS A 150 -16.21 -7.34 -5.82
CA LYS A 150 -16.01 -8.79 -6.01
C LYS A 150 -15.06 -9.03 -7.17
N LEU A 151 -13.81 -9.38 -6.87
CA LEU A 151 -12.78 -9.62 -7.86
C LEU A 151 -12.06 -10.95 -7.58
N GLU A 152 -11.55 -11.56 -8.64
CA GLU A 152 -10.71 -12.75 -8.51
C GLU A 152 -9.30 -12.42 -8.05
N ASN A 153 -8.67 -13.38 -7.37
CA ASN A 153 -7.24 -13.31 -7.06
C ASN A 153 -6.41 -13.46 -8.35
N LYS A 154 -5.49 -12.52 -8.59
CA LYS A 154 -4.52 -12.59 -9.71
C LYS A 154 -3.13 -12.89 -9.17
N ARG A 155 -2.84 -14.18 -9.03
CA ARG A 155 -1.57 -14.72 -8.54
C ARG A 155 -0.71 -15.13 -9.72
N CYS A 156 0.59 -14.83 -9.68
CA CYS A 156 1.48 -15.21 -10.78
C CYS A 156 1.92 -16.68 -10.66
N SER A 157 2.00 -17.35 -11.81
CA SER A 157 2.49 -18.73 -11.99
C SER A 157 3.97 -18.80 -12.43
N CYS A 158 4.66 -17.65 -12.42
CA CYS A 158 6.02 -17.50 -12.91
C CYS A 158 7.00 -18.35 -12.10
N LYS A 159 7.80 -19.17 -12.80
CA LYS A 159 8.75 -20.13 -12.18
C LYS A 159 9.93 -19.45 -11.50
N LYS A 160 10.37 -18.30 -12.01
CA LYS A 160 11.50 -17.51 -11.49
C LYS A 160 11.14 -16.03 -11.52
N HIS A 161 11.61 -15.30 -10.53
CA HIS A 161 11.53 -13.84 -10.44
C HIS A 161 12.92 -13.29 -10.17
N ASP A 162 13.20 -12.07 -10.65
CA ASP A 162 14.40 -11.37 -10.20
C ASP A 162 14.31 -11.15 -8.68
N MET A 163 15.31 -11.63 -7.92
CA MET A 163 15.37 -11.45 -6.47
C MET A 163 15.76 -10.01 -6.15
N ARG A 164 14.93 -9.31 -5.36
CA ARG A 164 15.26 -8.00 -4.81
C ARG A 164 15.53 -8.12 -3.33
N ILE A 165 16.81 -8.21 -2.98
CA ILE A 165 17.25 -7.98 -1.61
C ILE A 165 17.31 -6.46 -1.47
N GLY A 166 16.41 -5.89 -0.67
CA GLY A 166 16.35 -4.45 -0.45
C GLY A 166 17.75 -3.88 -0.18
N VAL A 167 17.99 -2.63 -0.60
CA VAL A 167 19.29 -1.92 -0.65
C VAL A 167 20.30 -2.48 0.35
N SER A 168 21.02 -3.53 -0.05
CA SER A 168 22.10 -4.05 0.77
C SER A 168 23.23 -3.04 0.67
N PRO A 169 23.86 -2.64 1.79
CA PRO A 169 25.07 -1.83 1.72
C PRO A 169 26.04 -2.51 0.77
N TYR A 170 26.46 -1.75 -0.23
CA TYR A 170 27.35 -2.16 -1.31
C TYR A 170 28.42 -3.15 -0.81
N GLY A 171 28.49 -4.34 -1.41
CA GLY A 171 29.67 -5.22 -1.27
C GLY A 171 29.51 -6.59 -0.60
N LYS A 172 28.44 -6.91 0.14
CA LYS A 172 28.43 -8.14 0.97
C LYS A 172 27.78 -9.41 0.37
N MET A 173 27.18 -9.37 -0.82
CA MET A 173 26.50 -10.53 -1.43
C MET A 173 27.01 -10.91 -2.82
N ILE A 174 28.25 -10.55 -3.15
CA ILE A 174 28.82 -10.60 -4.52
C ILE A 174 29.04 -12.04 -5.05
N ASN A 175 28.95 -13.08 -4.23
CA ASN A 175 29.32 -14.44 -4.66
C ASN A 175 28.16 -15.37 -5.05
N ALA A 176 26.93 -14.88 -5.18
CA ALA A 176 25.81 -15.70 -5.67
C ALA A 176 25.53 -15.38 -7.15
N THR A 177 25.82 -16.36 -8.02
CA THR A 177 25.77 -16.31 -9.50
C THR A 177 24.40 -15.95 -10.13
N ASN A 178 23.37 -15.65 -9.33
CA ASN A 178 22.02 -15.33 -9.78
C ASN A 178 21.44 -14.04 -9.16
N ILE A 179 22.25 -13.20 -8.50
CA ILE A 179 21.78 -11.93 -7.93
C ILE A 179 22.05 -10.79 -8.92
N LYS A 180 21.00 -10.35 -9.62
CA LYS A 180 21.05 -9.07 -10.36
C LYS A 180 21.00 -7.92 -9.35
N PHE A 181 21.86 -6.91 -9.57
CA PHE A 181 21.83 -5.69 -8.77
C PHE A 181 20.47 -4.98 -8.94
N ASP A 182 19.83 -4.63 -7.83
CA ASP A 182 18.57 -3.87 -7.87
C ASP A 182 18.85 -2.40 -8.22
N ASN A 183 18.78 -2.09 -9.51
CA ASN A 183 18.95 -0.74 -10.05
C ASN A 183 17.64 0.07 -10.09
N THR A 184 16.56 -0.41 -9.46
CA THR A 184 15.30 0.32 -9.51
C THR A 184 15.29 1.55 -8.65
N THR A 185 14.70 2.60 -9.21
CA THR A 185 14.40 3.85 -8.54
C THR A 185 13.38 3.63 -7.42
N LEU A 186 13.36 4.52 -6.43
CA LEU A 186 12.31 4.51 -5.41
C LEU A 186 10.91 4.59 -6.06
N MET A 187 10.77 5.37 -7.12
CA MET A 187 9.51 5.51 -7.86
C MET A 187 9.00 4.16 -8.38
N GLU A 188 9.85 3.36 -9.01
CA GLU A 188 9.49 2.04 -9.53
C GLU A 188 9.13 1.04 -8.42
N ARG A 189 9.68 1.19 -7.20
CA ARG A 189 9.39 0.30 -6.08
C ARG A 189 8.04 0.57 -5.43
N TYR A 190 7.65 1.84 -5.41
CA TYR A 190 6.42 2.33 -4.78
C TYR A 190 5.27 2.53 -5.76
N SER A 191 5.51 2.44 -7.08
CA SER A 191 4.43 2.50 -8.06
C SER A 191 3.53 1.26 -8.01
N ILE A 192 2.27 1.47 -8.37
CA ILE A 192 1.28 0.42 -8.60
C ILE A 192 1.28 0.10 -10.11
N PRO A 193 1.25 -1.18 -10.52
CA PRO A 193 1.17 -1.53 -11.94
C PRO A 193 -0.09 -0.97 -12.60
N LEU A 194 0.05 -0.35 -13.76
CA LEU A 194 -1.07 0.20 -14.52
C LEU A 194 -2.13 -0.86 -14.83
N PHE A 195 -1.71 -2.03 -15.31
CA PHE A 195 -2.62 -3.15 -15.60
C PHE A 195 -3.32 -3.72 -14.35
N LEU A 196 -2.77 -3.51 -13.15
CA LEU A 196 -3.50 -3.84 -11.93
C LEU A 196 -4.63 -2.85 -11.71
N LEU A 197 -4.39 -1.55 -11.90
CA LEU A 197 -5.43 -0.53 -11.79
C LEU A 197 -6.53 -0.72 -12.84
N ASP A 198 -6.17 -1.08 -14.08
CA ASP A 198 -7.14 -1.43 -15.13
C ASP A 198 -8.06 -2.57 -14.67
N TYR A 199 -7.50 -3.61 -14.05
CA TYR A 199 -8.25 -4.75 -13.53
C TYR A 199 -9.13 -4.40 -12.32
N LEU A 200 -8.68 -3.49 -11.46
CA LEU A 200 -9.42 -3.11 -10.25
C LEU A 200 -10.58 -2.16 -10.56
N PHE A 201 -10.40 -1.24 -11.49
CA PHE A 201 -11.39 -0.19 -11.77
C PHE A 201 -12.40 -0.56 -12.87
N ASN A 202 -12.06 -1.45 -13.81
CA ASN A 202 -13.01 -1.99 -14.80
C ASN A 202 -13.68 -3.28 -14.33
#